data_AF-A0A829ZD95-F1
#
_entry.id   AF-A0A829ZD95-F1
#
_cell.length_a   1.000
_cell.length_b   1.000
_cell.length_c   1.000
_cell.angle_alpha   90.00
_cell.angle_beta   90.00
_cell.angle_gamma   90.00
#
_symmetry.space_group_name_H-M   'P 1'
#
loop_
_entity.id
_entity.type
_entity.pdbx_description
1 polymer ?
#
loop_
_entity_poly.entity_id
_entity_poly.type
_entity_poly.pdbx_seq_one_letter_code
_entity_poly.pdbx_strand_id
1 'polypeptide(L)'
;MKKILTSLLLMLVIFSPIEICGLDSNTSESIYYKYLEDGSYYEITISENTMTRASSTKTATKRAKYVNSSNVTVWEISVTGTFTYNGTSSTCTASSVAAKSYSTNWKITSQSASKSENKAIAKATAKYYYDGSLVTTASKTVTLTCDKNGNLS
;
A
#
# COMPACT_ATOMS: atom_id res chain seq x y z
N MET A 1 7.63 -56.13 -38.37
CA MET A 1 6.58 -55.82 -39.36
C MET A 1 5.45 -55.14 -38.58
N LYS A 2 5.44 -53.81 -38.57
CA LYS A 2 4.59 -52.94 -39.40
C LYS A 2 3.18 -52.73 -38.81
N LYS A 3 3.03 -51.53 -38.25
CA LYS A 3 1.92 -50.58 -38.44
C LYS A 3 0.60 -50.87 -37.73
N ILE A 4 0.34 -50.10 -36.66
CA ILE A 4 -0.88 -49.28 -36.48
C ILE A 4 -0.50 -48.11 -35.54
N LEU A 5 0.36 -47.17 -35.93
CA LEU A 5 0.03 -45.85 -36.52
C LEU A 5 -1.46 -45.58 -36.78
N THR A 6 -2.13 -44.80 -35.92
CA THR A 6 -3.03 -43.65 -36.22
C THR A 6 -3.92 -43.34 -35.01
N SER A 7 -4.25 -42.04 -34.83
CA SER A 7 -4.97 -41.44 -33.70
C SER A 7 -4.04 -41.08 -32.54
N LEU A 8 -3.56 -39.84 -32.39
CA LEU A 8 -4.35 -38.63 -32.31
C LEU A 8 -3.47 -37.42 -32.70
N LEU A 9 -3.54 -37.02 -33.97
CA LEU A 9 -3.00 -35.75 -34.47
C LEU A 9 -4.17 -34.77 -34.59
N LEU A 10 -4.36 -33.87 -33.63
CA LEU A 10 -4.90 -32.50 -33.79
C LEU A 10 -5.28 -31.92 -32.41
N MET A 11 -4.39 -31.11 -31.83
CA MET A 11 -4.72 -29.84 -31.17
C MET A 11 -3.39 -29.19 -30.75
N LEU A 12 -2.65 -28.75 -31.76
CA LEU A 12 -1.68 -27.69 -31.58
C LEU A 12 -2.44 -26.37 -31.80
N VAL A 13 -2.00 -25.30 -31.11
CA VAL A 13 -2.46 -23.90 -31.19
C VAL A 13 -3.79 -23.69 -30.43
N ILE A 14 -3.87 -22.98 -29.30
CA ILE A 14 -3.48 -21.57 -29.09
C ILE A 14 -3.06 -21.37 -27.62
N PHE A 15 -1.76 -21.33 -27.33
CA PHE A 15 -1.25 -20.60 -26.17
C PHE A 15 -0.61 -19.33 -26.73
N SER A 16 -1.44 -18.35 -27.09
CA SER A 16 -0.95 -16.98 -27.24
C SER A 16 -0.58 -16.50 -25.83
N PRO A 17 0.65 -16.02 -25.56
CA PRO A 17 0.86 -15.23 -24.37
C PRO A 17 -0.08 -14.04 -24.49
N ILE A 18 -1.00 -13.90 -23.54
CA ILE A 18 -1.75 -12.67 -23.38
C ILE A 18 -0.67 -11.64 -23.08
N GLU A 19 -0.43 -10.71 -24.00
CA GLU A 19 0.32 -9.50 -23.72
C GLU A 19 -0.53 -8.72 -22.72
N ILE A 20 -0.28 -8.97 -21.43
CA ILE A 20 -0.81 -8.15 -20.36
C ILE A 20 -0.18 -6.78 -20.60
N CYS A 21 -1.04 -5.82 -20.97
CA CYS A 21 -0.70 -4.42 -21.15
C CYS A 21 0.21 -3.98 -19.98
N GLY A 22 1.36 -3.39 -20.32
CA GLY A 22 2.50 -3.21 -19.43
C GLY A 22 2.11 -2.66 -18.05
N LEU A 23 2.42 -3.42 -17.01
CA LEU A 23 2.70 -2.86 -15.70
C LEU A 23 3.79 -1.82 -15.89
N ASP A 24 3.57 -0.60 -15.40
CA ASP A 24 4.63 0.38 -15.21
C ASP A 24 5.79 -0.33 -14.49
N SER A 25 6.85 -0.67 -15.23
CA SER A 25 7.96 -1.54 -14.77
C SER A 25 8.80 -0.91 -13.66
N ASN A 26 8.38 0.26 -13.20
CA ASN A 26 9.07 1.18 -12.33
C ASN A 26 8.37 1.37 -10.99
N THR A 27 7.38 0.56 -10.63
CA THR A 27 6.76 0.62 -9.30
C THR A 27 6.90 -0.72 -8.60
N SER A 28 7.49 -0.71 -7.40
CA SER A 28 7.51 -1.86 -6.50
C SER A 28 6.41 -1.68 -5.46
N GLU A 29 5.57 -2.70 -5.28
CA GLU A 29 4.53 -2.71 -4.26
C GLU A 29 4.60 -3.97 -3.39
N SER A 30 4.30 -3.81 -2.11
CA SER A 30 4.09 -4.91 -1.17
C SER A 30 2.79 -4.69 -0.42
N ILE A 31 2.04 -5.78 -0.19
CA ILE A 31 0.72 -5.75 0.46
C ILE A 31 0.68 -6.79 1.57
N TYR A 32 0.15 -6.42 2.73
CA TYR A 32 -0.14 -7.34 3.82
C TYR A 32 -1.34 -6.86 4.65
N TYR A 33 -1.91 -7.76 5.44
CA TYR A 33 -3.16 -7.51 6.18
C TYR A 33 -2.91 -7.55 7.69
N LYS A 34 -3.54 -6.64 8.43
CA LYS A 34 -3.60 -6.67 9.90
C LYS A 34 -5.06 -6.83 10.33
N TYR A 35 -5.43 -8.04 10.71
CA TYR A 35 -6.77 -8.38 11.19
C TYR A 35 -7.00 -7.90 12.62
N LEU A 36 -8.24 -7.53 12.91
CA LEU A 36 -8.73 -7.11 14.22
C LEU A 36 -9.72 -8.15 14.76
N GLU A 37 -9.96 -8.11 16.07
CA GLU A 37 -10.80 -9.10 16.76
C GLU A 37 -12.28 -9.06 16.32
N ASP A 38 -12.75 -7.90 15.85
CA ASP A 38 -14.11 -7.68 15.37
C ASP A 38 -14.33 -8.17 13.92
N GLY A 39 -13.32 -8.81 13.31
CA GLY A 39 -13.33 -9.28 11.92
C GLY A 39 -13.02 -8.20 10.89
N SER A 40 -12.83 -6.94 11.30
CA SER A 40 -12.30 -5.90 10.42
C SER A 40 -10.78 -6.02 10.25
N TYR A 41 -10.20 -5.30 9.29
CA TYR A 41 -8.76 -5.33 9.05
C TYR A 41 -8.22 -4.05 8.42
N TYR A 42 -6.90 -3.90 8.48
CA TYR A 42 -6.18 -2.93 7.68
C TYR A 42 -5.44 -3.65 6.55
N GLU A 43 -5.72 -3.29 5.31
CA GLU A 43 -4.85 -3.58 4.17
C GLU A 43 -3.73 -2.54 4.17
N ILE A 44 -2.49 -3.00 4.33
CA ILE A 44 -1.31 -2.16 4.33
C ILE A 44 -0.59 -2.33 3.00
N THR A 45 -0.31 -1.22 2.32
CA THR A 45 0.48 -1.19 1.08
C THR A 45 1.72 -0.33 1.29
N ILE A 46 2.88 -0.80 0.85
CA ILE A 46 4.07 0.05 0.66
C ILE A 46 4.38 0.06 -0.82
N SER A 47 4.41 1.25 -1.43
CA SER A 47 4.75 1.44 -2.84
C SER A 47 5.91 2.43 -3.00
N GLU A 48 6.85 2.10 -3.87
CA GLU A 48 7.95 2.98 -4.26
C GLU A 48 8.13 3.02 -5.77
N ASN A 49 8.58 4.17 -6.29
CA ASN A 49 9.01 4.29 -7.68
C ASN A 49 10.50 3.90 -7.78
N THR A 50 10.81 2.90 -8.60
CA THR A 50 12.13 2.29 -8.77
C THR A 50 12.95 2.89 -9.92
N MET A 51 12.47 3.95 -10.59
CA MET A 51 13.16 4.62 -11.72
C MET A 51 14.63 5.03 -11.41
N THR A 52 14.97 5.32 -10.15
CA THR A 52 16.29 5.82 -9.76
C THR A 52 17.09 4.80 -8.95
N ARG A 53 17.61 3.77 -9.62
CA ARG A 53 18.40 2.69 -8.99
C ARG A 53 19.72 3.14 -8.36
N ALA A 54 20.22 4.33 -8.69
CA ALA A 54 21.51 4.87 -8.23
C ALA A 54 21.40 6.10 -7.32
N SER A 55 20.20 6.41 -6.82
CA SER A 55 19.99 7.57 -5.95
C SER A 55 20.18 7.18 -4.49
N SER A 56 20.98 7.95 -3.73
CA SER A 56 21.01 7.94 -2.26
C SER A 56 19.76 8.57 -1.64
N THR A 57 18.71 8.79 -2.45
CA THR A 57 17.41 9.32 -2.07
C THR A 57 16.29 8.46 -2.64
N LYS A 58 15.30 8.12 -1.82
CA LYS A 58 14.09 7.40 -2.24
C LYS A 58 12.83 8.10 -1.75
N THR A 59 11.76 8.02 -2.53
CA THR A 59 10.43 8.45 -2.12
C THR A 59 9.48 7.28 -2.24
N ALA A 60 8.73 7.03 -1.17
CA ALA A 60 7.79 5.92 -1.09
C ALA A 60 6.56 6.30 -0.27
N THR A 61 5.51 5.53 -0.45
CA THR A 61 4.22 5.72 0.22
C THR A 61 3.86 4.46 0.98
N LYS A 62 3.46 4.63 2.25
CA LYS A 62 2.81 3.57 3.02
C LYS A 62 1.37 3.96 3.28
N ARG A 63 0.44 3.10 2.89
CA ARG A 63 -1.00 3.28 3.05
C ARG A 63 -1.55 2.23 4.00
N ALA A 64 -2.50 2.64 4.85
CA ALA A 64 -3.35 1.75 5.62
C ALA A 64 -4.80 2.03 5.26
N LYS A 65 -5.45 1.06 4.64
CA LYS A 65 -6.87 1.11 4.23
C LYS A 65 -7.68 0.27 5.21
N TYR A 66 -8.62 0.90 5.90
CA TYR A 66 -9.49 0.22 6.85
C TYR A 66 -10.69 -0.41 6.12
N VAL A 67 -10.86 -1.71 6.31
CA VAL A 67 -11.95 -2.51 5.78
C VAL A 67 -12.74 -3.08 6.96
N ASN A 68 -14.05 -2.84 6.99
CA ASN A 68 -14.90 -3.34 8.08
C ASN A 68 -15.16 -4.85 7.97
N SER A 69 -15.80 -5.42 8.99
CA SER A 69 -16.16 -6.86 9.03
C SER A 69 -17.12 -7.30 7.94
N SER A 70 -17.77 -6.36 7.24
CA SER A 70 -18.60 -6.62 6.05
C SER A 70 -17.80 -6.50 4.73
N ASN A 71 -16.46 -6.47 4.79
CA ASN A 71 -15.57 -6.31 3.63
C ASN A 71 -15.75 -5.00 2.83
N VAL A 72 -16.25 -3.94 3.46
CA VAL A 72 -16.39 -2.62 2.84
C VAL A 72 -15.21 -1.75 3.24
N THR A 73 -14.54 -1.14 2.25
CA THR A 73 -13.53 -0.10 2.51
C THR A 73 -14.21 1.15 3.05
N VAL A 74 -13.77 1.61 4.22
CA VAL A 74 -14.44 2.69 4.94
C VAL A 74 -13.65 3.99 4.86
N TRP A 75 -12.34 3.93 5.11
CA TRP A 75 -11.44 5.07 5.05
C TRP A 75 -10.00 4.59 4.96
N GLU A 76 -9.09 5.49 4.57
CA GLU A 76 -7.66 5.22 4.50
C GLU A 76 -6.84 6.41 4.97
N ILE A 77 -5.60 6.11 5.32
CA ILE A 77 -4.53 7.08 5.57
C ILE A 77 -3.27 6.58 4.89
N SER A 78 -2.51 7.48 4.29
CA SER A 78 -1.17 7.22 3.80
C SER A 78 -0.18 8.27 4.29
N VAL A 79 1.09 7.84 4.39
CA VAL A 79 2.24 8.72 4.52
C VAL A 79 3.11 8.54 3.28
N THR A 80 3.46 9.65 2.64
CA THR A 80 4.51 9.67 1.62
C THR A 80 5.75 10.30 2.24
N GLY A 81 6.84 9.54 2.26
CA GLY A 81 8.12 9.94 2.83
C GLY A 81 9.21 9.99 1.78
N THR A 82 10.07 11.01 1.86
CA THR A 82 11.35 11.06 1.14
C THR A 82 12.47 10.83 2.13
N PHE A 83 13.41 9.96 1.76
CA PHE A 83 14.50 9.50 2.61
C PHE A 83 15.82 9.61 1.88
N THR A 84 16.88 10.00 2.59
CA THR A 84 18.28 9.90 2.14
C THR A 84 19.00 8.82 2.91
N TYR A 85 19.79 7.98 2.26
CA TYR A 85 20.55 6.88 2.88
C TYR A 85 21.89 6.64 2.17
N ASN A 86 22.88 6.09 2.89
CA ASN A 86 24.26 5.97 2.38
C ASN A 86 24.99 4.68 2.81
N GLY A 87 24.27 3.65 3.23
CA GLY A 87 24.85 2.40 3.75
C GLY A 87 25.27 2.46 5.22
N THR A 88 25.44 3.67 5.78
CA THR A 88 25.80 3.89 7.20
C THR A 88 24.64 4.47 8.00
N SER A 89 23.88 5.40 7.41
CA SER A 89 22.78 6.12 8.04
C SER A 89 21.60 6.31 7.08
N SER A 90 20.43 6.66 7.63
CA SER A 90 19.24 7.05 6.87
C SER A 90 18.51 8.19 7.57
N THR A 91 17.89 9.08 6.81
CA THR A 91 17.16 10.25 7.32
C THR A 91 15.94 10.53 6.46
N CYS A 92 14.80 10.80 7.10
CA CYS A 92 13.59 11.28 6.46
C CYS A 92 13.70 12.78 6.22
N THR A 93 13.79 13.18 4.96
CA THR A 93 13.93 14.58 4.55
C THR A 93 12.59 15.27 4.38
N ALA A 94 11.56 14.55 3.93
CA ALA A 94 10.20 15.06 3.77
C ALA A 94 9.14 14.03 4.19
N SER A 95 8.00 14.52 4.67
CA SER A 95 6.82 13.69 4.94
C SER A 95 5.56 14.47 4.59
N SER A 96 4.61 13.79 3.97
CA SER A 96 3.27 14.29 3.70
C SER A 96 2.22 13.22 4.03
N VAL A 97 1.00 13.66 4.31
CA VAL A 97 -0.12 12.80 4.67
C VAL A 97 -1.22 12.97 3.64
N ALA A 98 -1.90 11.86 3.31
CA ALA A 98 -3.21 11.89 2.71
C ALA A 98 -4.14 10.99 3.52
N ALA A 99 -5.39 11.39 3.65
CA ALA A 99 -6.44 10.60 4.25
C ALA A 99 -7.75 10.83 3.50
N LYS A 100 -8.53 9.76 3.35
CA LYS A 100 -9.76 9.77 2.58
C LYS A 100 -10.79 8.89 3.26
N SER A 101 -12.04 9.34 3.27
CA SER A 101 -13.17 8.46 3.60
C SER A 101 -13.89 8.03 2.32
N TYR A 102 -14.38 6.81 2.33
CA TYR A 102 -15.19 6.20 1.29
C TYR A 102 -16.65 6.00 1.73
N SER A 103 -16.96 6.29 2.99
CA SER A 103 -18.30 6.19 3.56
C SER A 103 -18.86 7.58 3.81
N THR A 104 -20.17 7.76 3.61
CA THR A 104 -20.88 9.01 3.93
C THR A 104 -20.94 9.28 5.45
N ASN A 105 -20.91 8.21 6.24
CA ASN A 105 -21.05 8.27 7.70
C ASN A 105 -19.70 8.40 8.42
N TRP A 106 -18.60 8.03 7.76
CA TRP A 106 -17.26 8.26 8.29
C TRP A 106 -16.69 9.56 7.75
N LYS A 107 -16.13 10.38 8.63
CA LYS A 107 -15.53 11.67 8.25
C LYS A 107 -14.11 11.73 8.79
N ILE A 108 -13.15 12.04 7.92
CA ILE A 108 -11.80 12.41 8.37
C ILE A 108 -11.89 13.80 9.00
N THR A 109 -11.54 13.91 10.27
CA THR A 109 -11.68 15.15 11.05
C THR A 109 -10.35 15.82 11.35
N SER A 110 -9.26 15.07 11.30
CA SER A 110 -7.91 15.61 11.37
C SER A 110 -6.95 14.68 10.65
N GLN A 111 -5.88 15.27 10.12
CA GLN A 111 -4.72 14.56 9.62
C GLN A 111 -3.48 15.41 9.82
N SER A 112 -2.35 14.76 10.06
CA SER A 112 -1.05 15.43 10.22
C SER A 112 0.07 14.54 9.72
N ALA A 113 1.07 15.16 9.10
CA ALA A 113 2.35 14.53 8.80
C ALA A 113 3.41 15.05 9.74
N SER A 114 4.33 14.18 10.14
CA SER A 114 5.55 14.55 10.82
C SER A 114 6.68 13.62 10.41
N LYS A 115 7.91 13.96 10.78
CA LYS A 115 9.07 13.13 10.53
C LYS A 115 9.98 13.12 11.75
N SER A 116 10.65 12.00 11.96
CA SER A 116 11.63 11.83 13.03
C SER A 116 12.67 10.83 12.58
N GLU A 117 13.95 11.20 12.64
CA GLU A 117 15.06 10.33 12.20
C GLU A 117 14.81 9.79 10.77
N ASN A 118 14.77 8.47 10.63
CA ASN A 118 14.50 7.75 9.39
C ASN A 118 13.03 7.38 9.20
N LYS A 119 12.10 8.10 9.84
CA LYS A 119 10.66 7.79 9.87
C LYS A 119 9.83 8.95 9.32
N ALA A 120 8.99 8.65 8.34
CA ALA A 120 7.85 9.47 7.94
C ALA A 120 6.61 8.97 8.68
N ILE A 121 5.87 9.86 9.31
CA ILE A 121 4.75 9.51 10.21
C ILE A 121 3.52 10.28 9.77
N ALA A 122 2.42 9.58 9.50
CA ALA A 122 1.11 10.17 9.34
C ALA A 122 0.19 9.76 10.49
N LYS A 123 -0.65 10.70 10.93
CA LYS A 123 -1.74 10.44 11.87
C LYS A 123 -3.03 10.98 11.27
N ALA A 124 -4.13 10.24 11.43
CA ALA A 124 -5.45 10.70 11.07
C ALA A 124 -6.49 10.22 12.07
N THR A 125 -7.54 11.02 12.26
CA THR A 125 -8.70 10.71 13.09
C THR A 125 -9.96 10.71 12.23
N ALA A 126 -10.64 9.58 12.18
CA ALA A 126 -11.90 9.39 11.51
C ALA A 126 -13.03 9.27 12.56
N LYS A 127 -14.14 9.98 12.34
CA LYS A 127 -15.32 9.94 13.20
C LYS A 127 -16.49 9.33 12.45
N TYR A 128 -17.18 8.39 13.08
CA TYR A 128 -18.39 7.76 12.56
C TYR A 128 -19.63 8.45 13.13
N TYR A 129 -20.53 8.84 12.25
CA TYR A 129 -21.81 9.44 12.59
C TYR A 129 -22.96 8.54 12.16
N TYR A 130 -23.98 8.45 13.00
CA TYR A 130 -25.26 7.82 12.68
C TYR A 130 -26.36 8.79 13.05
N ASP A 131 -27.24 9.08 12.09
CA ASP A 131 -28.33 10.05 12.25
C ASP A 131 -27.85 11.40 12.84
N GLY A 132 -26.76 11.93 12.29
CA GLY A 132 -26.14 13.19 12.72
C GLY A 132 -25.36 13.14 14.04
N SER A 133 -25.48 12.06 14.81
CA SER A 133 -24.83 11.90 16.12
C SER A 133 -23.49 11.18 16.02
N LEU A 134 -22.48 11.64 16.77
CA LEU A 134 -21.18 10.98 16.85
C LEU A 134 -21.31 9.66 17.61
N VAL A 135 -20.99 8.55 16.94
CA VAL A 135 -21.07 7.20 17.54
C VAL A 135 -19.69 6.70 17.96
N THR A 136 -18.67 6.85 17.11
CA THR A 136 -17.32 6.42 17.46
C THR A 136 -16.24 7.26 16.78
N THR A 137 -15.04 7.23 17.37
CA THR A 137 -13.84 7.89 16.85
C THR A 137 -12.73 6.85 16.73
N ALA A 138 -12.16 6.70 15.53
CA ALA A 138 -11.01 5.87 15.26
C ALA A 138 -9.81 6.75 14.91
N SER A 139 -8.64 6.46 15.49
CA SER A 139 -7.38 7.13 15.14
C SER A 139 -6.37 6.11 14.66
N LYS A 140 -5.62 6.45 13.61
CA LYS A 140 -4.55 5.60 13.08
C LYS A 140 -3.28 6.40 12.89
N THR A 141 -2.17 5.82 13.32
CA THR A 141 -0.82 6.26 12.97
C THR A 141 -0.23 5.29 11.96
N VAL A 142 0.32 5.80 10.87
CA VAL A 142 1.09 5.05 9.88
C VAL A 142 2.51 5.59 9.87
N THR A 143 3.47 4.70 10.06
CA THR A 143 4.89 5.03 10.02
C THR A 143 5.54 4.26 8.88
N LEU A 144 6.15 5.01 7.95
CA LEU A 144 7.04 4.49 6.92
C LEU A 144 8.48 4.77 7.35
N THR A 145 9.31 3.76 7.29
CA THR A 145 10.72 3.83 7.66
C THR A 145 11.61 3.44 6.50
N CYS A 146 12.83 3.98 6.48
CA CYS A 146 13.87 3.60 5.54
C CYS A 146 15.15 3.26 6.31
N ASP A 147 15.70 2.06 6.15
CA ASP A 147 16.96 1.70 6.81
C ASP A 147 18.18 2.33 6.11
N LYS A 148 19.37 2.15 6.68
CA LYS A 148 20.63 2.69 6.13
C LYS A 148 20.97 2.16 4.72
N ASN A 149 20.40 1.03 4.32
CA ASN A 149 20.64 0.38 3.04
C ASN A 149 19.53 0.72 2.01
N GLY A 150 18.53 1.53 2.38
CA GLY A 150 17.43 1.92 1.50
C GLY A 150 16.24 0.95 1.50
N ASN A 151 16.16 0.04 2.48
CA ASN A 151 15.01 -0.87 2.63
C ASN A 151 13.87 -0.16 3.35
N LEU A 152 12.65 -0.33 2.84
CA LEU A 152 11.44 0.32 3.34
C LEU A 152 10.62 -0.62 4.23
N SER A 153 10.06 -0.11 5.33
CA SER A 153 9.13 -0.87 6.18
C SER A 153 8.06 -0.03 6.86
#